data_AF-A0ABD3RRY0-F1
#
_entry.id   AF-A0ABD3RRY0-F1
#
_cell.length_a   1.000
_cell.length_b   1.000
_cell.length_c   1.000
_cell.angle_alpha   90.00
_cell.angle_beta   90.00
_cell.angle_gamma   90.00
#
_symmetry.space_group_name_H-M   'P 1'
#
loop_
_entity.id
_entity.type
_entity.pdbx_description
1 polymer ?
#
loop_
_entity_poly.entity_id
_entity_poly.type
_entity_poly.pdbx_seq_one_letter_code
_entity_poly.pdbx_strand_id
1 'polypeptide(L)'
;MRKPPTVNATSSLSGVPSAYSPPTTPNNMPSYDQYQYFRTYLEDKEDVLNAIVFQSNGMPSTAYKFSDFIASLEIAVLRFPVDKAFYLGDGTMSGMVYGYVNLAAFLSTAMEEGIRIDSCDEFNTDAMYGLNYPLSNACGQYGRSWDLEECSGMEPFHCALDTTMETTAVDSGDNGIPSFTCRPRTINGDFPGYYDSVNNLVEESPYSNTVGRTDIEGCCWWGRGALLTRGRCTLGKLNTYLGVGALENGIDKFYPDINFCMDPEVICKHSKTNELRWVLGMLEWSDRIQSYNNLNPIWNYIDELKYFADGYSDDRVIHEEFIMAVINITTLNCHDDSCWNRWDLSEKKQLFIESRVDHFTKILTRVFDASMTYRPTGSPIIPTTLAPTVAPYLPTLTSYPEVPTYKPTRRQNVTIVYALPPNPAQQRNACFGWLALITIAISIFAWP
;
A
#
# COMPACT_ATOMS: atom_id res chain seq x y z
N MET A 1 -53.85 -36.55 -7.11
CA MET A 1 -53.73 -35.59 -8.23
C MET A 1 -54.16 -34.20 -7.77
N ARG A 2 -53.19 -33.34 -7.46
CA ARG A 2 -53.30 -31.86 -7.53
C ARG A 2 -51.91 -31.35 -7.94
N LYS A 3 -51.85 -30.74 -9.11
CA LYS A 3 -50.64 -30.21 -9.75
C LYS A 3 -50.29 -28.87 -9.07
N PRO A 4 -49.03 -28.59 -8.71
CA PRO A 4 -48.63 -27.26 -8.25
C PRO A 4 -48.56 -26.28 -9.43
N PRO A 5 -48.81 -24.97 -9.20
CA PRO A 5 -48.89 -23.97 -10.25
C PRO A 5 -47.49 -23.57 -10.76
N THR A 6 -47.39 -23.45 -12.07
CA THR A 6 -46.27 -22.88 -12.83
C THR A 6 -46.11 -21.39 -12.53
N VAL A 7 -44.98 -20.99 -11.97
CA VAL A 7 -44.54 -19.59 -11.94
C VAL A 7 -43.60 -19.38 -13.12
N ASN A 8 -44.04 -18.58 -14.09
CA ASN A 8 -43.22 -18.11 -15.20
C ASN A 8 -42.17 -17.13 -14.66
N ALA A 9 -40.89 -17.51 -14.75
CA ALA A 9 -39.78 -16.59 -14.60
C ALA A 9 -39.76 -15.63 -15.79
N THR A 10 -40.07 -14.36 -15.54
CA THR A 10 -39.70 -13.26 -16.43
C THR A 10 -38.63 -12.48 -15.68
N SER A 11 -37.37 -12.83 -15.92
CA SER A 11 -36.22 -12.04 -15.49
C SER A 11 -36.11 -10.82 -16.39
N SER A 12 -36.56 -9.68 -15.89
CA SER A 12 -36.23 -8.39 -16.49
C SER A 12 -34.73 -8.12 -16.28
N LEU A 13 -33.94 -8.29 -17.34
CA LEU A 13 -32.63 -7.65 -17.49
C LEU A 13 -32.87 -6.13 -17.43
N SER A 14 -32.57 -5.51 -16.29
CA SER A 14 -32.70 -4.06 -16.11
C SER A 14 -31.60 -3.61 -15.16
N GLY A 15 -30.49 -3.24 -15.76
CA GLY A 15 -29.29 -2.75 -15.09
C GLY A 15 -28.24 -2.41 -16.13
N VAL A 16 -28.57 -1.58 -17.11
CA VAL A 16 -27.54 -0.88 -17.88
C VAL A 16 -26.86 0.07 -16.90
N PRO A 17 -25.54 -0.04 -16.65
CA PRO A 17 -24.84 0.91 -15.80
C PRO A 17 -25.05 2.32 -16.36
N SER A 18 -25.47 3.25 -15.51
CA SER A 18 -25.55 4.67 -15.86
C SER A 18 -24.20 5.09 -16.44
N ALA A 19 -24.21 5.76 -17.60
CA ALA A 19 -23.02 6.38 -18.15
C ALA A 19 -22.32 7.20 -17.05
N TYR A 20 -21.06 6.88 -16.79
CA TYR A 20 -20.23 7.60 -15.83
C TYR A 20 -20.31 9.10 -16.16
N SER A 21 -20.87 9.88 -15.23
CA SER A 21 -20.90 11.34 -15.32
C SER A 21 -19.81 11.86 -14.40
N PRO A 22 -18.70 12.40 -14.94
CA PRO A 22 -17.61 12.91 -14.11
C PRO A 22 -18.13 13.94 -13.10
N PRO A 23 -17.58 14.00 -11.87
CA PRO A 23 -17.94 15.02 -10.91
C PRO A 23 -17.76 16.43 -11.48
N THR A 24 -18.70 17.34 -11.22
CA THR A 24 -18.66 18.76 -11.66
C THR A 24 -17.72 19.64 -10.83
N THR A 25 -16.74 19.06 -10.13
CA THR A 25 -15.72 19.84 -9.41
C THR A 25 -14.79 20.54 -10.40
N PRO A 26 -14.25 21.73 -10.07
CA PRO A 26 -13.32 22.42 -10.95
C PRO A 26 -12.12 21.51 -11.27
N ASN A 27 -12.05 21.09 -12.53
CA ASN A 27 -11.02 20.21 -13.08
C ASN A 27 -9.65 20.87 -13.02
N ASN A 28 -8.72 20.31 -12.25
CA ASN A 28 -7.30 20.43 -12.53
C ASN A 28 -6.77 19.03 -12.87
N MET A 29 -7.14 18.50 -14.04
CA MET A 29 -6.31 17.45 -14.65
C MET A 29 -4.88 18.01 -14.70
N PRO A 30 -3.85 17.29 -14.23
CA PRO A 30 -2.49 17.79 -14.30
C PRO A 30 -2.21 18.22 -15.74
N SER A 31 -1.73 19.46 -15.93
CA SER A 31 -1.41 19.89 -17.28
C SER A 31 -0.31 18.99 -17.85
N TYR A 32 -0.30 18.79 -19.16
CA TYR A 32 0.80 18.06 -19.81
C TYR A 32 2.16 18.64 -19.39
N ASP A 33 2.24 19.97 -19.25
CA ASP A 33 3.45 20.66 -18.78
C ASP A 33 3.83 20.29 -17.34
N GLN A 34 2.85 20.16 -16.43
CA GLN A 34 3.09 19.69 -15.06
C GLN A 34 3.65 18.27 -15.06
N TYR A 35 3.08 17.38 -15.87
CA TYR A 35 3.60 16.02 -16.02
C TYR A 35 5.03 16.02 -16.57
N GLN A 36 5.31 16.79 -17.62
CA GLN A 36 6.65 16.85 -18.21
C GLN A 36 7.69 17.36 -17.23
N TYR A 37 7.37 18.39 -16.44
CA TYR A 37 8.28 18.86 -15.40
C TYR A 37 8.55 17.76 -14.35
N PHE A 38 7.48 17.11 -13.86
CA PHE A 38 7.58 16.05 -12.86
C PHE A 38 8.40 14.87 -13.39
N ARG A 39 8.17 14.48 -14.65
CA ARG A 39 8.93 13.45 -15.36
C ARG A 39 10.41 13.79 -15.45
N THR A 40 10.77 14.99 -15.92
CA THR A 40 12.17 15.41 -16.04
C THR A 40 12.88 15.38 -14.68
N TYR A 41 12.19 15.78 -13.61
CA TYR A 41 12.74 15.68 -12.26
C TYR A 41 13.01 14.22 -11.84
N LEU A 42 12.10 13.29 -12.16
CA LEU A 42 12.32 11.88 -11.87
C LEU A 42 13.44 11.25 -12.72
N GLU A 43 13.58 11.66 -13.98
CA GLU A 43 14.67 11.23 -14.87
C GLU A 43 16.04 11.68 -14.32
N ASP A 44 16.15 12.89 -13.75
CA ASP A 44 17.36 13.33 -13.05
C ASP A 44 17.68 12.49 -11.80
N LYS A 45 16.65 11.87 -11.21
CA LYS A 45 16.77 10.99 -10.03
C LYS A 45 16.84 9.49 -10.38
N GLU A 46 16.94 9.13 -11.67
CA GLU A 46 16.87 7.73 -12.11
C GLU A 46 17.88 6.82 -11.39
N ASP A 47 19.16 7.23 -11.31
CA ASP A 47 20.20 6.43 -10.64
C ASP A 47 19.87 6.18 -9.16
N VAL A 48 19.33 7.20 -8.49
CA VAL A 48 18.97 7.12 -7.07
C VAL A 48 17.72 6.26 -6.87
N LEU A 49 16.72 6.41 -7.74
CA LEU A 49 15.52 5.57 -7.74
C LEU A 49 15.86 4.10 -8.03
N ASN A 50 16.75 3.83 -8.98
CA ASN A 50 17.23 2.48 -9.26
C ASN A 50 17.98 1.88 -8.07
N ALA A 51 18.77 2.69 -7.35
CA ALA A 51 19.51 2.23 -6.18
C ALA A 51 18.66 2.04 -4.91
N ILE A 52 17.49 2.67 -4.81
CA ILE A 52 16.67 2.68 -3.58
C ILE A 52 15.36 1.93 -3.76
N VAL A 53 14.63 2.20 -4.86
CA VAL A 53 13.26 1.75 -5.08
C VAL A 53 13.22 0.47 -5.91
N PHE A 54 13.91 0.44 -7.07
CA PHE A 54 13.84 -0.70 -8.01
C PHE A 54 14.84 -1.80 -7.65
N GLN A 55 14.80 -2.25 -6.39
CA GLN A 55 15.67 -3.27 -5.84
C GLN A 55 14.83 -4.38 -5.18
N SER A 56 15.19 -5.63 -5.44
CA SER A 56 14.68 -6.80 -4.75
C SER A 56 15.83 -7.58 -4.13
N ASN A 57 15.74 -7.88 -2.84
CA ASN A 57 16.78 -8.61 -2.10
C ASN A 57 18.21 -8.06 -2.29
N GLY A 58 18.34 -6.74 -2.40
CA GLY A 58 19.62 -6.04 -2.58
C GLY A 58 20.19 -6.10 -3.99
N MET A 59 19.42 -6.57 -4.97
CA MET A 59 19.78 -6.62 -6.39
C MET A 59 18.76 -5.82 -7.22
N PRO A 60 19.14 -5.27 -8.39
CA PRO A 60 18.20 -4.61 -9.28
C PRO A 60 17.02 -5.53 -9.62
N SER A 61 15.81 -5.00 -9.47
CA SER A 61 14.58 -5.72 -9.81
C SER A 61 14.54 -6.07 -11.29
N THR A 62 14.14 -7.30 -11.61
CA THR A 62 13.95 -7.75 -12.99
C THR A 62 12.52 -7.50 -13.47
N ALA A 63 11.55 -7.51 -12.55
CA ALA A 63 10.13 -7.31 -12.78
C ALA A 63 9.69 -5.83 -12.81
N TYR A 64 10.41 -4.94 -12.12
CA TYR A 64 10.02 -3.55 -11.89
C TYR A 64 11.18 -2.61 -12.20
N LYS A 65 11.07 -1.89 -13.32
CA LYS A 65 12.11 -0.99 -13.83
C LYS A 65 11.61 0.45 -13.88
N PHE A 66 12.54 1.39 -13.74
CA PHE A 66 12.24 2.82 -13.82
C PHE A 66 11.56 3.22 -15.13
N SER A 67 12.02 2.71 -16.28
CA SER A 67 11.43 3.02 -17.59
C SER A 67 9.96 2.64 -17.68
N ASP A 68 9.60 1.46 -17.15
CA ASP A 68 8.23 0.95 -17.17
C ASP A 68 7.35 1.76 -16.20
N PHE A 69 7.91 2.17 -15.06
CA PHE A 69 7.27 3.06 -14.10
C PHE A 69 6.95 4.45 -14.71
N ILE A 70 7.90 5.10 -15.39
CA ILE A 70 7.69 6.42 -16.00
C ILE A 70 6.63 6.39 -17.10
N ALA A 71 6.67 5.38 -17.97
CA ALA A 71 5.66 5.20 -19.02
C ALA A 71 4.26 5.01 -18.42
N SER A 72 4.18 4.24 -17.33
CA SER A 72 2.91 3.98 -16.63
C SER A 72 2.39 5.21 -15.89
N LEU A 73 3.28 6.04 -15.33
CA LEU A 73 2.91 7.31 -14.71
C LEU A 73 2.27 8.27 -15.72
N GLU A 74 2.75 8.30 -16.96
CA GLU A 74 2.11 9.09 -18.04
C GLU A 74 0.66 8.67 -18.24
N ILE A 75 0.42 7.36 -18.29
CA ILE A 75 -0.92 6.79 -18.47
C ILE A 75 -1.80 7.15 -17.27
N ALA A 76 -1.31 6.95 -16.05
CA ALA A 76 -2.07 7.22 -14.84
C ALA A 76 -2.44 8.70 -14.67
N VAL A 77 -1.63 9.61 -15.21
CA VAL A 77 -1.86 11.06 -15.14
C VAL A 77 -2.75 11.56 -16.29
N LEU A 78 -2.53 11.06 -17.51
CA LEU A 78 -3.14 11.63 -18.73
C LEU A 78 -4.30 10.80 -19.30
N ARG A 79 -4.45 9.53 -18.91
CA ARG A 79 -5.42 8.59 -19.51
C ARG A 79 -6.47 8.08 -18.54
N PHE A 80 -6.22 8.10 -17.23
CA PHE A 80 -7.28 7.83 -16.26
C PHE A 80 -8.38 8.90 -16.32
N PRO A 81 -9.62 8.58 -15.89
CA PRO A 81 -10.65 9.59 -15.64
C PRO A 81 -10.11 10.70 -14.73
N VAL A 82 -10.58 11.93 -14.90
CA VAL A 82 -10.00 13.12 -14.24
C VAL A 82 -9.99 12.99 -12.71
N ASP A 83 -11.04 12.44 -12.12
CA ASP A 83 -11.16 12.22 -10.68
C ASP A 83 -10.35 11.01 -10.17
N LYS A 84 -9.75 10.22 -11.07
CA LYS A 84 -8.83 9.12 -10.79
C LYS A 84 -7.41 9.40 -11.29
N ALA A 85 -7.15 10.57 -11.87
CA ALA A 85 -5.82 10.89 -12.37
C ALA A 85 -4.81 10.92 -11.21
N PHE A 86 -3.63 10.33 -11.41
CA PHE A 86 -2.63 10.26 -10.36
C PHE A 86 -2.17 11.67 -9.95
N TYR A 87 -2.32 12.00 -8.67
CA TYR A 87 -2.06 13.34 -8.15
C TYR A 87 -0.57 13.73 -8.18
N LEU A 88 -0.23 14.78 -8.95
CA LEU A 88 1.13 15.33 -9.05
C LEU A 88 1.34 16.63 -8.25
N GLY A 89 0.36 17.01 -7.42
CA GLY A 89 0.34 18.30 -6.72
C GLY A 89 -0.75 19.24 -7.21
N ASP A 90 -0.82 20.43 -6.63
CA ASP A 90 -1.92 21.39 -6.84
C ASP A 90 -1.84 22.20 -8.15
N GLY A 91 -0.89 21.86 -9.03
CA GLY A 91 -0.63 22.55 -10.31
C GLY A 91 0.32 23.74 -10.19
N THR A 92 0.77 24.10 -8.99
CA THR A 92 1.80 25.12 -8.78
C THR A 92 3.19 24.48 -8.65
N MET A 93 4.23 25.23 -9.00
CA MET A 93 5.62 24.79 -8.81
C MET A 93 5.92 24.53 -7.33
N SER A 94 5.35 25.32 -6.41
CA SER A 94 5.45 25.08 -4.96
C SER A 94 4.73 23.80 -4.52
N GLY A 95 3.59 23.47 -5.12
CA GLY A 95 2.78 22.31 -4.77
C GLY A 95 3.29 20.98 -5.33
N MET A 96 4.40 20.97 -6.08
CA MET A 96 5.03 19.72 -6.52
C MET A 96 5.55 18.88 -5.35
N VAL A 97 5.89 19.51 -4.22
CA VAL A 97 6.25 18.79 -2.99
C VAL A 97 5.13 17.84 -2.57
N TYR A 98 3.87 18.21 -2.77
CA TYR A 98 2.72 17.34 -2.53
C TYR A 98 2.74 16.10 -3.44
N GLY A 99 3.08 16.29 -4.72
CA GLY A 99 3.27 15.19 -5.66
C GLY A 99 4.41 14.25 -5.27
N TYR A 100 5.53 14.78 -4.77
CA TYR A 100 6.66 13.97 -4.31
C TYR A 100 6.33 13.17 -3.05
N VAL A 101 5.62 13.76 -2.08
CA VAL A 101 5.15 13.03 -0.88
C VAL A 101 4.17 11.93 -1.27
N ASN A 102 3.22 12.21 -2.16
CA ASN A 102 2.27 11.23 -2.68
C ASN A 102 3.00 10.06 -3.35
N LEU A 103 3.96 10.38 -4.23
CA LEU A 103 4.75 9.38 -4.93
C LEU A 103 5.63 8.57 -3.98
N ALA A 104 6.22 9.20 -2.96
CA ALA A 104 7.01 8.49 -1.95
C ALA A 104 6.17 7.46 -1.20
N ALA A 105 4.93 7.80 -0.83
CA ALA A 105 4.02 6.89 -0.14
C ALA A 105 3.54 5.74 -1.05
N PHE A 106 3.30 6.02 -2.34
CA PHE A 106 2.99 5.00 -3.33
C PHE A 106 4.15 4.02 -3.49
N LEU A 107 5.36 4.53 -3.73
CA LEU A 107 6.55 3.72 -3.95
C LEU A 107 6.95 2.95 -2.70
N SER A 108 6.80 3.51 -1.49
CA SER A 108 7.10 2.77 -0.25
C SER A 108 6.21 1.54 -0.07
N THR A 109 4.95 1.64 -0.53
CA THR A 109 4.03 0.51 -0.58
C THR A 109 4.44 -0.50 -1.65
N ALA A 110 4.74 -0.04 -2.87
CA ALA A 110 5.18 -0.91 -3.95
C ALA A 110 6.48 -1.67 -3.61
N MET A 111 7.40 -1.02 -2.91
CA MET A 111 8.64 -1.59 -2.39
C MET A 111 8.42 -2.77 -1.45
N GLU A 112 7.29 -2.81 -0.72
CA GLU A 112 6.98 -3.86 0.25
C GLU A 112 6.05 -4.96 -0.30
N GLU A 113 5.32 -4.64 -1.38
CA GLU A 113 4.46 -5.56 -2.11
C GLU A 113 5.25 -6.20 -3.28
N GLY A 114 4.94 -5.84 -4.52
CA GLY A 114 5.44 -6.54 -5.71
C GLY A 114 6.96 -6.48 -5.86
N ILE A 115 7.57 -5.32 -5.57
CA ILE A 115 9.02 -5.13 -5.79
C ILE A 115 9.84 -6.01 -4.83
N ARG A 116 9.45 -6.10 -3.55
CA ARG A 116 10.19 -6.91 -2.55
C ARG A 116 10.38 -8.35 -2.99
N ILE A 117 9.36 -8.92 -3.63
CA ILE A 117 9.36 -10.32 -4.07
C ILE A 117 9.73 -10.47 -5.55
N ASP A 118 10.07 -9.37 -6.23
CA ASP A 118 10.38 -9.29 -7.67
C ASP A 118 9.36 -10.03 -8.56
N SER A 119 8.08 -9.99 -8.19
CA SER A 119 7.05 -10.81 -8.82
C SER A 119 5.80 -10.00 -9.13
N CYS A 120 5.10 -10.41 -10.19
CA CYS A 120 3.78 -9.90 -10.53
C CYS A 120 2.69 -10.47 -9.64
N ASP A 121 2.67 -11.79 -9.44
CA ASP A 121 1.61 -12.47 -8.72
C ASP A 121 1.89 -12.56 -7.22
N GLU A 122 0.82 -12.44 -6.44
CA GLU A 122 0.86 -12.73 -5.01
C GLU A 122 1.19 -14.20 -4.76
N PHE A 123 2.05 -14.47 -3.79
CA PHE A 123 2.40 -15.82 -3.37
C PHE A 123 1.45 -16.35 -2.29
N ASN A 124 1.34 -17.68 -2.23
CA ASN A 124 0.67 -18.38 -1.15
C ASN A 124 1.55 -18.38 0.10
N THR A 125 1.24 -17.53 1.07
CA THR A 125 2.06 -17.29 2.27
C THR A 125 1.28 -17.48 3.57
N ASP A 126 -0.04 -17.69 3.51
CA ASP A 126 -0.87 -17.87 4.69
C ASP A 126 -0.96 -19.34 5.13
N ALA A 127 0.02 -19.76 5.94
CA ALA A 127 0.07 -21.11 6.50
C ALA A 127 -0.86 -21.29 7.72
N MET A 128 -1.63 -22.37 7.67
CA MET A 128 -2.39 -22.93 8.79
C MET A 128 -1.50 -23.81 9.65
N TYR A 129 -1.58 -23.60 10.98
CA TYR A 129 -0.73 -24.28 11.97
C TYR A 129 0.78 -24.20 11.65
N GLY A 130 1.19 -23.22 10.85
CA GLY A 130 2.59 -22.91 10.52
C GLY A 130 3.24 -23.79 9.45
N LEU A 131 2.57 -24.82 8.93
CA LEU A 131 3.20 -25.83 8.06
C LEU A 131 2.38 -26.20 6.82
N ASN A 132 1.08 -25.92 6.82
CA ASN A 132 0.18 -26.32 5.73
C ASN A 132 -0.39 -25.08 5.06
N TYR A 133 -0.25 -24.98 3.74
CA TYR A 133 -0.72 -23.84 2.95
C TYR A 133 -1.97 -24.25 2.16
N PRO A 134 -3.18 -23.85 2.59
CA PRO A 134 -4.41 -24.10 1.83
C PRO A 134 -4.26 -23.63 0.38
N LEU A 135 -4.67 -24.45 -0.59
CA LEU A 135 -4.69 -23.98 -1.98
C LEU A 135 -5.88 -23.04 -2.25
N SER A 136 -6.92 -23.11 -1.41
CA SER A 136 -8.00 -22.12 -1.35
C SER A 136 -7.56 -20.72 -0.92
N ASN A 137 -6.29 -20.53 -0.54
CA ASN A 137 -5.68 -19.21 -0.37
C ASN A 137 -5.72 -18.36 -1.65
N ALA A 138 -5.91 -18.97 -2.82
CA ALA A 138 -6.21 -18.26 -4.07
C ALA A 138 -7.48 -17.38 -3.96
N CYS A 139 -8.44 -17.75 -3.12
CA CYS A 139 -9.66 -16.97 -2.86
C CYS A 139 -9.47 -15.84 -1.84
N GLY A 140 -8.38 -15.88 -1.07
CA GLY A 140 -8.27 -15.05 0.12
C GLY A 140 -7.16 -15.53 1.06
N GLN A 141 -6.39 -14.59 1.58
CA GLN A 141 -5.35 -14.84 2.58
C GLN A 141 -5.47 -13.86 3.74
N TYR A 142 -5.03 -14.28 4.92
CA TYR A 142 -4.93 -13.45 6.12
C TYR A 142 -6.26 -12.83 6.58
N GLY A 143 -7.38 -13.54 6.36
CA GLY A 143 -8.72 -13.07 6.74
C GLY A 143 -9.46 -12.25 5.68
N ARG A 144 -8.83 -11.93 4.54
CA ARG A 144 -9.51 -11.29 3.40
C ARG A 144 -10.04 -12.32 2.40
N SER A 145 -11.06 -11.92 1.64
CA SER A 145 -11.68 -12.71 0.56
C SER A 145 -11.73 -11.86 -0.70
N TRP A 146 -10.92 -12.20 -1.70
CA TRP A 146 -10.74 -11.36 -2.90
C TRP A 146 -12.02 -11.29 -3.74
N ASP A 147 -12.74 -12.40 -3.82
CA ASP A 147 -14.00 -12.51 -4.55
C ASP A 147 -15.13 -11.67 -3.95
N LEU A 148 -15.04 -11.25 -2.69
CA LEU A 148 -16.02 -10.40 -2.03
C LEU A 148 -15.65 -8.91 -2.06
N GLU A 149 -14.49 -8.55 -2.62
CA GLU A 149 -14.05 -7.15 -2.73
C GLU A 149 -14.70 -6.45 -3.92
N GLU A 150 -15.95 -6.04 -3.71
CA GLU A 150 -16.77 -5.28 -4.66
C GLU A 150 -16.60 -3.77 -4.50
N CYS A 151 -16.89 -3.03 -5.57
CA CYS A 151 -16.88 -1.57 -5.54
C CYS A 151 -18.05 -0.99 -4.73
N SER A 152 -17.90 0.26 -4.29
CA SER A 152 -19.01 1.01 -3.72
C SER A 152 -20.17 1.16 -4.72
N GLY A 153 -21.40 1.30 -4.21
CA GLY A 153 -22.60 1.35 -5.04
C GLY A 153 -22.69 2.56 -5.99
N MET A 154 -21.87 3.60 -5.80
CA MET A 154 -21.82 4.76 -6.71
C MET A 154 -21.01 4.48 -7.98
N GLU A 155 -20.04 3.57 -7.90
CA GLU A 155 -19.19 3.15 -9.02
C GLU A 155 -19.14 1.61 -9.06
N PRO A 156 -20.26 0.93 -9.37
CA PRO A 156 -20.36 -0.53 -9.29
C PRO A 156 -19.67 -1.22 -10.48
N PHE A 157 -18.43 -0.84 -10.75
CA PHE A 157 -17.62 -1.32 -11.88
C PHE A 157 -16.88 -2.62 -11.58
N HIS A 158 -17.18 -3.30 -10.47
CA HIS A 158 -16.52 -4.56 -10.14
C HIS A 158 -16.79 -5.62 -11.21
N CYS A 159 -15.80 -6.48 -11.47
CA CYS A 159 -16.01 -7.60 -12.35
C CYS A 159 -17.09 -8.55 -11.81
N ALA A 160 -17.85 -9.19 -12.70
CA ALA A 160 -18.80 -10.22 -12.30
C ALA A 160 -18.07 -11.41 -11.63
N LEU A 161 -18.72 -12.04 -10.67
CA LEU A 161 -18.22 -13.29 -10.10
C LEU A 161 -18.45 -14.42 -11.11
N ASP A 162 -17.37 -14.85 -11.77
CA ASP A 162 -17.40 -15.94 -12.75
C ASP A 162 -16.86 -17.23 -12.13
N THR A 163 -17.76 -18.15 -11.80
CA THR A 163 -17.42 -19.48 -11.27
C THR A 163 -16.87 -20.42 -12.34
N THR A 164 -16.91 -20.02 -13.62
CA THR A 164 -16.39 -20.80 -14.74
C THR A 164 -14.99 -20.40 -15.17
N MET A 165 -14.44 -19.33 -14.60
CA MET A 165 -13.10 -18.85 -14.91
C MET A 165 -12.03 -19.83 -14.44
N GLU A 166 -11.03 -20.04 -15.27
CA GLU A 166 -9.86 -20.87 -14.99
C GLU A 166 -8.59 -20.13 -15.38
N THR A 167 -7.68 -19.99 -14.42
CA THR A 167 -6.35 -19.43 -14.65
C THR A 167 -5.39 -19.84 -13.53
N THR A 168 -4.10 -19.78 -13.82
CA THR A 168 -3.00 -20.04 -12.91
C THR A 168 -2.06 -18.83 -12.93
N ALA A 169 -1.62 -18.39 -11.76
CA ALA A 169 -0.62 -17.34 -11.60
C ALA A 169 0.68 -17.73 -12.32
N VAL A 170 1.28 -16.77 -13.01
CA VAL A 170 2.56 -16.97 -13.72
C VAL A 170 3.69 -17.20 -12.75
N ASP A 171 3.68 -16.45 -11.64
CA ASP A 171 4.75 -16.51 -10.65
C ASP A 171 4.37 -17.35 -9.42
N SER A 172 5.39 -17.92 -8.78
CA SER A 172 5.32 -18.57 -7.47
C SER A 172 6.59 -18.28 -6.68
N GLY A 173 6.53 -18.44 -5.36
CA GLY A 173 7.73 -18.35 -4.52
C GLY A 173 8.71 -19.53 -4.73
N ASP A 174 9.98 -19.32 -4.39
CA ASP A 174 11.06 -20.31 -4.52
C ASP A 174 10.99 -21.47 -3.50
N ASN A 175 9.94 -21.53 -2.68
CA ASN A 175 9.77 -22.48 -1.59
C ASN A 175 9.01 -23.76 -2.00
N GLY A 176 8.73 -23.93 -3.30
CA GLY A 176 8.02 -25.08 -3.84
C GLY A 176 6.51 -25.07 -3.60
N ILE A 177 5.98 -24.02 -2.95
CA ILE A 177 4.54 -23.86 -2.78
C ILE A 177 3.92 -23.58 -4.16
N PRO A 178 2.88 -24.33 -4.57
CA PRO A 178 2.22 -24.11 -5.86
C PRO A 178 1.73 -22.67 -6.03
N SER A 179 1.81 -22.17 -7.27
CA SER A 179 1.20 -20.90 -7.66
C SER A 179 -0.31 -20.94 -7.46
N PHE A 180 -0.93 -19.76 -7.31
CA PHE A 180 -2.38 -19.71 -7.22
C PHE A 180 -3.03 -20.21 -8.50
N THR A 181 -4.12 -20.94 -8.32
CA THR A 181 -4.97 -21.42 -9.40
C THR A 181 -6.42 -21.25 -8.99
N CYS A 182 -7.25 -20.89 -9.95
CA CYS A 182 -8.70 -20.94 -9.86
C CYS A 182 -9.23 -21.80 -11.00
N ARG A 183 -10.36 -22.47 -10.76
CA ARG A 183 -11.05 -23.28 -11.78
C ARG A 183 -12.49 -23.58 -11.35
N PRO A 184 -13.38 -23.95 -12.27
CA PRO A 184 -14.72 -24.42 -11.93
C PRO A 184 -14.68 -25.64 -11.01
N ARG A 185 -15.70 -25.79 -10.16
CA ARG A 185 -15.89 -27.02 -9.39
C ARG A 185 -16.41 -28.12 -10.32
N THR A 186 -15.71 -29.26 -10.39
CA THR A 186 -16.09 -30.36 -11.29
C THR A 186 -17.15 -31.29 -10.71
N ILE A 187 -17.05 -31.62 -9.41
CA ILE A 187 -17.98 -32.47 -8.66
C ILE A 187 -18.04 -32.06 -7.18
N ASN A 188 -19.06 -32.54 -6.46
CA ASN A 188 -19.09 -32.42 -5.00
C ASN A 188 -17.93 -33.24 -4.39
N GLY A 189 -17.08 -32.56 -3.61
CA GLY A 189 -15.87 -33.16 -3.05
C GLY A 189 -14.59 -32.90 -3.85
N ASP A 190 -14.67 -32.07 -4.91
CA ASP A 190 -13.50 -31.52 -5.60
C ASP A 190 -12.82 -30.48 -4.69
N PHE A 191 -11.80 -30.93 -3.96
CA PHE A 191 -10.99 -30.10 -3.07
C PHE A 191 -9.61 -29.90 -3.69
N PRO A 192 -9.14 -28.65 -3.82
CA PRO A 192 -7.78 -28.38 -4.27
C PRO A 192 -6.76 -28.83 -3.23
N GLY A 193 -7.14 -28.95 -1.96
CA GLY A 193 -6.24 -29.43 -0.92
C GLY A 193 -5.40 -28.35 -0.27
N TYR A 194 -4.26 -28.78 0.25
CA TYR A 194 -3.24 -27.92 0.81
C TYR A 194 -1.86 -28.43 0.42
N TYR A 195 -0.88 -27.53 0.42
CA TYR A 195 0.52 -27.90 0.33
C TYR A 195 1.10 -28.16 1.72
N ASP A 196 1.58 -29.37 1.94
CA ASP A 196 2.29 -29.79 3.15
C ASP A 196 3.77 -29.43 2.99
N SER A 197 4.25 -28.41 3.72
CA SER A 197 5.65 -27.98 3.60
C SER A 197 6.64 -28.92 4.30
N VAL A 198 6.17 -29.84 5.15
CA VAL A 198 7.03 -30.85 5.81
C VAL A 198 7.33 -31.98 4.84
N ASN A 199 6.29 -32.46 4.15
CA ASN A 199 6.41 -33.56 3.20
C ASN A 199 6.67 -33.11 1.75
N ASN A 200 6.62 -31.80 1.49
CA ASN A 200 6.85 -31.19 0.18
C ASN A 200 5.93 -31.79 -0.90
N LEU A 201 4.64 -31.90 -0.59
CA LEU A 201 3.62 -32.46 -1.47
C LEU A 201 2.28 -31.77 -1.32
N VAL A 202 1.40 -31.93 -2.30
CA VAL A 202 0.01 -31.46 -2.24
C VAL A 202 -0.88 -32.61 -1.75
N GLU A 203 -1.61 -32.37 -0.66
CA GLU A 203 -2.61 -33.30 -0.13
C GLU A 203 -4.01 -32.86 -0.59
N GLU A 204 -4.61 -33.64 -1.49
CA GLU A 204 -5.95 -33.39 -2.05
C GLU A 204 -7.05 -33.80 -1.05
N SER A 205 -7.23 -32.98 -0.02
CA SER A 205 -8.24 -33.19 1.04
C SER A 205 -8.96 -31.89 1.39
N PRO A 206 -10.17 -31.93 1.98
CA PRO A 206 -10.83 -30.71 2.42
C PRO A 206 -9.97 -29.97 3.44
N TYR A 207 -9.50 -28.77 3.07
CA TYR A 207 -8.66 -27.93 3.92
C TYR A 207 -9.01 -26.47 3.72
N SER A 208 -9.36 -25.79 4.81
CA SER A 208 -9.89 -24.43 4.74
C SER A 208 -8.80 -23.37 4.83
N ASN A 209 -8.95 -22.27 4.08
CA ASN A 209 -8.19 -21.04 4.33
C ASN A 209 -8.68 -20.29 5.57
N THR A 210 -8.11 -19.12 5.85
CA THR A 210 -8.43 -18.31 7.05
C THR A 210 -9.88 -17.84 7.09
N VAL A 211 -10.56 -17.77 5.94
CA VAL A 211 -11.98 -17.37 5.83
C VAL A 211 -12.92 -18.58 5.68
N GLY A 212 -12.41 -19.81 5.84
CA GLY A 212 -13.21 -21.03 5.83
C GLY A 212 -13.48 -21.62 4.43
N ARG A 213 -12.89 -21.09 3.36
CA ARG A 213 -13.05 -21.61 1.99
C ARG A 213 -12.22 -22.86 1.77
N THR A 214 -12.81 -23.87 1.15
CA THR A 214 -12.17 -25.16 0.80
C THR A 214 -12.13 -25.42 -0.70
N ASP A 215 -12.50 -24.45 -1.52
CA ASP A 215 -12.52 -24.51 -2.98
C ASP A 215 -11.77 -23.32 -3.59
N ILE A 216 -11.61 -23.33 -4.91
CA ILE A 216 -10.96 -22.29 -5.71
C ILE A 216 -11.86 -21.79 -6.85
N GLU A 217 -13.17 -21.96 -6.72
CA GLU A 217 -14.16 -21.54 -7.70
C GLU A 217 -14.45 -20.04 -7.54
N GLY A 218 -14.38 -19.29 -8.65
CA GLY A 218 -14.57 -17.83 -8.65
C GLY A 218 -13.42 -17.04 -8.00
N CYS A 219 -12.26 -17.66 -7.80
CA CYS A 219 -11.16 -17.13 -6.98
C CYS A 219 -10.00 -16.50 -7.75
N CYS A 220 -10.18 -16.12 -9.01
CA CYS A 220 -9.09 -15.66 -9.88
C CYS A 220 -8.55 -14.24 -9.57
N TRP A 221 -8.83 -13.71 -8.38
CA TRP A 221 -8.72 -12.30 -8.00
C TRP A 221 -7.59 -12.01 -7.00
N TRP A 222 -6.59 -12.88 -6.91
CA TRP A 222 -5.38 -12.65 -6.09
C TRP A 222 -4.57 -11.42 -6.54
N GLY A 223 -3.63 -11.02 -5.70
CA GLY A 223 -2.84 -9.81 -5.92
C GLY A 223 -1.97 -9.85 -7.18
N ARG A 224 -2.01 -8.78 -7.96
CA ARG A 224 -1.17 -8.59 -9.15
C ARG A 224 -0.50 -7.22 -9.21
N GLY A 225 0.71 -7.19 -9.78
CA GLY A 225 1.44 -5.96 -10.08
C GLY A 225 2.07 -5.26 -8.87
N ALA A 226 2.38 -3.97 -9.04
CA ALA A 226 3.27 -3.25 -8.14
C ALA A 226 2.78 -3.20 -6.68
N LEU A 227 1.46 -3.09 -6.47
CA LEU A 227 0.84 -3.09 -5.14
C LEU A 227 0.23 -4.44 -4.76
N LEU A 228 0.42 -5.48 -5.58
CA LEU A 228 -0.32 -6.74 -5.49
C LEU A 228 -1.82 -6.48 -5.36
N THR A 229 -2.38 -5.68 -6.27
CA THR A 229 -3.78 -5.26 -6.24
C THR A 229 -4.69 -6.48 -6.37
N ARG A 230 -5.62 -6.62 -5.43
CA ARG A 230 -6.53 -7.78 -5.27
C ARG A 230 -7.96 -7.38 -5.59
N GLY A 231 -8.80 -8.39 -5.77
CA GLY A 231 -10.25 -8.22 -5.75
C GLY A 231 -10.87 -7.79 -7.08
N ARG A 232 -12.20 -7.86 -7.12
CA ARG A 232 -12.98 -7.62 -8.35
C ARG A 232 -13.15 -6.14 -8.68
N CYS A 233 -13.10 -5.26 -7.68
CA CYS A 233 -13.37 -3.85 -7.88
C CYS A 233 -12.36 -3.16 -8.79
N THR A 234 -11.08 -3.13 -8.39
CA THR A 234 -10.07 -2.35 -9.11
C THR A 234 -9.79 -2.90 -10.51
N LEU A 235 -9.82 -4.23 -10.67
CA LEU A 235 -9.71 -4.86 -12.00
C LEU A 235 -10.89 -4.51 -12.90
N GLY A 236 -12.10 -4.42 -12.34
CA GLY A 236 -13.28 -4.00 -13.08
C GLY A 236 -13.26 -2.51 -13.44
N LYS A 237 -12.77 -1.65 -12.54
CA LYS A 237 -12.48 -0.24 -12.84
C LYS A 237 -11.43 -0.10 -13.95
N LEU A 238 -10.35 -0.87 -13.91
CA LEU A 238 -9.33 -0.88 -14.97
C LEU A 238 -9.92 -1.28 -16.32
N ASN A 239 -10.79 -2.29 -16.34
CA ASN A 239 -11.51 -2.72 -17.55
C ASN A 239 -12.47 -1.66 -18.08
N THR A 240 -13.14 -0.96 -17.17
CA THR A 240 -14.08 0.12 -17.48
C THR A 240 -13.37 1.35 -18.03
N TYR A 241 -12.20 1.70 -17.50
CA TYR A 241 -11.52 2.94 -17.87
C TYR A 241 -10.55 2.78 -19.04
N LEU A 242 -9.83 1.67 -19.12
CA LEU A 242 -8.77 1.49 -20.11
C LEU A 242 -8.92 0.23 -20.97
N GLY A 243 -9.60 -0.81 -20.47
CA GLY A 243 -9.80 -2.08 -21.17
C GLY A 243 -10.96 -2.07 -22.17
N VAL A 244 -11.45 -3.25 -22.53
CA VAL A 244 -12.55 -3.40 -23.49
C VAL A 244 -13.86 -2.74 -23.05
N GLY A 245 -14.05 -2.47 -21.75
CA GLY A 245 -15.22 -1.77 -21.20
C GLY A 245 -15.22 -0.25 -21.44
N ALA A 246 -14.10 0.34 -21.85
CA ALA A 246 -13.99 1.80 -22.06
C ALA A 246 -14.96 2.35 -23.12
N LEU A 247 -15.10 1.65 -24.27
CA LEU A 247 -16.02 2.10 -25.33
C LEU A 247 -17.49 2.06 -24.90
N GLU A 248 -17.86 1.14 -24.01
CA GLU A 248 -19.24 1.07 -23.50
C GLU A 248 -19.60 2.30 -22.66
N ASN A 249 -18.58 3.01 -22.15
CA ASN A 249 -18.69 4.22 -21.34
C ASN A 249 -18.34 5.50 -22.11
N GLY A 250 -18.17 5.43 -23.44
CA GLY A 250 -17.85 6.59 -24.28
C GLY A 250 -16.41 7.10 -24.13
N ILE A 251 -15.49 6.26 -23.64
CA ILE A 251 -14.07 6.54 -23.50
C ILE A 251 -13.28 5.77 -24.57
N ASP A 252 -12.29 6.41 -25.19
CA ASP A 252 -11.40 5.73 -26.13
C ASP A 252 -10.56 4.65 -25.42
N LYS A 253 -10.60 3.42 -25.94
CA LYS A 253 -9.84 2.29 -25.41
C LYS A 253 -8.33 2.55 -25.49
N PHE A 254 -7.66 2.45 -24.34
CA PHE A 254 -6.19 2.45 -24.30
C PHE A 254 -5.61 1.04 -24.48
N TYR A 255 -6.28 0.03 -23.91
CA TYR A 255 -6.01 -1.40 -24.08
C TYR A 255 -7.18 -2.09 -24.82
N PRO A 256 -7.32 -1.87 -26.14
CA PRO A 256 -8.54 -2.24 -26.85
C PRO A 256 -8.81 -3.73 -26.97
N ASP A 257 -7.79 -4.55 -26.74
CA ASP A 257 -7.75 -6.00 -26.87
C ASP A 257 -7.77 -6.73 -25.51
N ILE A 258 -7.75 -5.99 -24.40
CA ILE A 258 -7.62 -6.58 -23.05
C ILE A 258 -8.95 -6.51 -22.29
N ASN A 259 -9.45 -7.67 -21.87
CA ASN A 259 -10.56 -7.79 -20.94
C ASN A 259 -10.08 -8.26 -19.57
N PHE A 260 -9.80 -7.31 -18.67
CA PHE A 260 -9.25 -7.61 -17.35
C PHE A 260 -10.23 -8.38 -16.44
N CYS A 261 -11.53 -8.35 -16.76
CA CYS A 261 -12.53 -9.13 -16.02
C CYS A 261 -12.65 -10.57 -16.48
N MET A 262 -12.29 -10.88 -17.73
CA MET A 262 -12.35 -12.24 -18.26
C MET A 262 -11.03 -12.99 -18.10
N ASP A 263 -9.92 -12.26 -18.12
CA ASP A 263 -8.58 -12.82 -17.95
C ASP A 263 -7.73 -11.85 -17.11
N PRO A 264 -7.88 -11.84 -15.77
CA PRO A 264 -7.09 -10.95 -14.92
C PRO A 264 -5.59 -11.25 -14.98
N GLU A 265 -5.20 -12.46 -15.41
CA GLU A 265 -3.81 -12.89 -15.55
C GLU A 265 -3.07 -12.17 -16.69
N VAL A 266 -3.78 -11.48 -17.59
CA VAL A 266 -3.16 -10.60 -18.61
C VAL A 266 -2.23 -9.56 -17.99
N ILE A 267 -2.47 -9.13 -16.75
CA ILE A 267 -1.59 -8.21 -16.04
C ILE A 267 -0.16 -8.78 -15.92
N CYS A 268 -0.03 -10.09 -15.75
CA CYS A 268 1.25 -10.76 -15.51
C CYS A 268 1.83 -11.43 -16.75
N LYS A 269 1.00 -11.89 -17.70
CA LYS A 269 1.46 -12.63 -18.90
C LYS A 269 1.43 -11.84 -20.23
N HIS A 270 0.72 -10.71 -20.31
CA HIS A 270 0.58 -9.99 -21.57
C HIS A 270 1.92 -9.37 -22.03
N SER A 271 2.05 -9.08 -23.32
CA SER A 271 3.24 -8.40 -23.88
C SER A 271 3.53 -7.03 -23.24
N LYS A 272 2.50 -6.41 -22.65
CA LYS A 272 2.58 -5.14 -21.90
C LYS A 272 2.63 -5.33 -20.38
N THR A 273 2.94 -6.54 -19.88
CA THR A 273 2.92 -6.89 -18.45
C THR A 273 3.64 -5.87 -17.57
N ASN A 274 4.84 -5.44 -17.94
CA ASN A 274 5.61 -4.49 -17.13
C ASN A 274 4.88 -3.15 -16.89
N GLU A 275 4.24 -2.59 -17.91
CA GLU A 275 3.45 -1.36 -17.80
C GLU A 275 2.15 -1.62 -17.02
N LEU A 276 1.45 -2.72 -17.34
CA LEU A 276 0.18 -3.09 -16.70
C LEU A 276 0.31 -3.26 -15.19
N ARG A 277 1.43 -3.82 -14.71
CA ARG A 277 1.73 -3.98 -13.28
C ARG A 277 1.73 -2.65 -12.54
N TRP A 278 2.25 -1.60 -13.17
CA TRP A 278 2.28 -0.25 -12.60
C TRP A 278 0.95 0.47 -12.76
N VAL A 279 0.34 0.39 -13.94
CA VAL A 279 -0.97 1.02 -14.22
C VAL A 279 -2.03 0.52 -13.25
N LEU A 280 -2.07 -0.80 -12.97
CA LEU A 280 -2.99 -1.36 -11.98
C LEU A 280 -2.72 -0.82 -10.56
N GLY A 281 -1.45 -0.73 -10.15
CA GLY A 281 -1.07 -0.18 -8.85
C GLY A 281 -1.39 1.31 -8.71
N MET A 282 -1.18 2.10 -9.77
CA MET A 282 -1.49 3.53 -9.77
C MET A 282 -3.00 3.79 -9.80
N LEU A 283 -3.79 2.94 -10.47
CA LEU A 283 -5.25 3.02 -10.40
C LEU A 283 -5.73 2.71 -8.98
N GLU A 284 -5.22 1.63 -8.37
CA GLU A 284 -5.52 1.31 -6.97
C GLU A 284 -5.19 2.48 -6.03
N TRP A 285 -4.02 3.08 -6.22
CA TRP A 285 -3.57 4.19 -5.39
C TRP A 285 -4.43 5.45 -5.56
N SER A 286 -4.67 5.87 -6.81
CA SER A 286 -5.49 7.05 -7.10
C SER A 286 -6.95 6.86 -6.68
N ASP A 287 -7.52 5.70 -6.97
CA ASP A 287 -8.92 5.41 -6.72
C ASP A 287 -9.24 5.16 -5.25
N ARG A 288 -8.37 4.47 -4.50
CA ARG A 288 -8.64 4.09 -3.11
C ARG A 288 -7.92 4.95 -2.08
N ILE A 289 -6.67 5.35 -2.35
CA ILE A 289 -5.84 6.08 -1.39
C ILE A 289 -6.00 7.59 -1.60
N GLN A 290 -5.79 8.11 -2.82
CA GLN A 290 -5.86 9.55 -3.08
C GLN A 290 -7.28 10.11 -2.92
N SER A 291 -8.30 9.29 -3.22
CA SER A 291 -9.71 9.65 -3.05
C SER A 291 -10.21 9.47 -1.60
N TYR A 292 -9.39 8.90 -0.71
CA TYR A 292 -9.82 8.51 0.63
C TYR A 292 -10.31 9.71 1.43
N ASN A 293 -11.53 9.59 1.91
CA ASN A 293 -12.21 10.63 2.68
C ASN A 293 -13.13 9.99 3.72
N ASN A 294 -12.77 10.13 5.00
CA ASN A 294 -13.62 9.77 6.12
C ASN A 294 -14.22 11.04 6.74
N LEU A 295 -15.52 10.98 7.09
CA LEU A 295 -16.23 12.10 7.72
C LEU A 295 -16.26 11.97 9.25
N ASN A 296 -15.97 10.79 9.80
CA ASN A 296 -15.96 10.57 11.25
C ASN A 296 -15.01 9.42 11.67
N PRO A 297 -13.87 9.71 12.32
CA PRO A 297 -13.28 11.05 12.45
C PRO A 297 -12.98 11.66 11.06
N ILE A 298 -12.92 12.99 10.98
CA ILE A 298 -12.62 13.67 9.72
C ILE A 298 -11.17 13.34 9.36
N TRP A 299 -10.97 12.75 8.18
CA TRP A 299 -9.65 12.47 7.66
C TRP A 299 -9.71 12.41 6.13
N ASN A 300 -8.90 13.23 5.46
CA ASN A 300 -8.83 13.28 4.00
C ASN A 300 -7.38 13.14 3.55
N TYR A 301 -7.12 12.22 2.62
CA TYR A 301 -5.74 11.94 2.20
C TYR A 301 -5.00 13.17 1.68
N ILE A 302 -5.65 13.97 0.83
CA ILE A 302 -5.01 15.13 0.20
C ILE A 302 -4.74 16.23 1.21
N ASP A 303 -5.65 16.46 2.17
CA ASP A 303 -5.47 17.46 3.22
C ASP A 303 -4.32 17.07 4.16
N GLU A 304 -4.28 15.82 4.60
CA GLU A 304 -3.25 15.28 5.49
C GLU A 304 -1.89 15.22 4.82
N LEU A 305 -1.86 14.89 3.53
CA LEU A 305 -0.65 14.93 2.72
C LEU A 305 -0.08 16.35 2.61
N LYS A 306 -0.94 17.36 2.38
CA LYS A 306 -0.51 18.76 2.32
C LYS A 306 -0.02 19.23 3.69
N TYR A 307 -0.74 18.87 4.75
CA TYR A 307 -0.35 19.17 6.12
C TYR A 307 1.04 18.60 6.46
N PHE A 308 1.31 17.35 6.08
CA PHE A 308 2.63 16.74 6.19
C PHE A 308 3.69 17.50 5.37
N ALA A 309 3.40 17.79 4.11
CA ALA A 309 4.36 18.36 3.17
C ALA A 309 4.71 19.84 3.45
N ASP A 310 3.79 20.61 4.01
CA ASP A 310 3.98 22.03 4.35
C ASP A 310 4.94 22.24 5.54
N GLY A 311 5.48 21.17 6.12
CA GLY A 311 6.46 21.24 7.20
C GLY A 311 5.85 21.66 8.54
N TYR A 312 4.52 21.63 8.68
CA TYR A 312 3.88 21.67 10.00
C TYR A 312 4.27 20.48 10.88
N SER A 313 4.93 19.47 10.30
CA SER A 313 5.35 18.23 10.93
C SER A 313 6.87 18.13 11.20
N ASP A 314 7.55 19.16 11.71
CA ASP A 314 8.93 19.01 12.24
C ASP A 314 9.02 18.02 13.43
N ASP A 315 7.88 17.49 13.90
CA ASP A 315 7.78 16.43 14.91
C ASP A 315 7.73 15.04 14.24
N ARG A 316 8.68 14.18 14.64
CA ARG A 316 8.74 12.75 14.24
C ARG A 316 7.41 12.02 14.46
N VAL A 317 6.64 12.40 15.48
CA VAL A 317 5.35 11.78 15.79
C VAL A 317 4.35 12.00 14.65
N ILE A 318 4.23 13.23 14.15
CA ILE A 318 3.29 13.58 13.06
C ILE A 318 3.71 12.90 11.75
N HIS A 319 5.02 12.77 11.50
CA HIS A 319 5.52 12.03 10.34
C HIS A 319 5.08 10.57 10.35
N GLU A 320 5.21 9.90 11.49
CA GLU A 320 4.80 8.50 11.66
C GLU A 320 3.27 8.38 11.55
N GLU A 321 2.48 9.29 12.12
CA GLU A 321 1.01 9.28 12.04
C GLU A 321 0.48 9.31 10.60
N PHE A 322 0.98 10.22 9.75
CA PHE A 322 0.55 10.32 8.36
C PHE A 322 0.80 9.01 7.59
N ILE A 323 2.05 8.52 7.61
CA ILE A 323 2.40 7.32 6.84
C ILE A 323 1.72 6.07 7.40
N MET A 324 1.53 5.98 8.72
CA MET A 324 0.77 4.91 9.35
C MET A 324 -0.69 4.89 8.87
N ALA A 325 -1.33 6.06 8.80
CA ALA A 325 -2.68 6.17 8.26
C ALA A 325 -2.75 5.71 6.80
N VAL A 326 -1.77 6.08 5.97
CA VAL A 326 -1.69 5.64 4.57
C VAL A 326 -1.48 4.13 4.43
N ILE A 327 -0.61 3.54 5.27
CA ILE A 327 -0.40 2.09 5.34
C ILE A 327 -1.69 1.38 5.74
N ASN A 328 -2.40 1.91 6.73
CA ASN A 328 -3.68 1.35 7.18
C ASN A 328 -4.73 1.44 6.06
N ILE A 329 -4.87 2.56 5.34
CA ILE A 329 -5.82 2.66 4.22
C ILE A 329 -5.52 1.57 3.18
N THR A 330 -4.24 1.42 2.84
CA THR A 330 -3.81 0.45 1.84
C THR A 330 -4.08 -0.99 2.27
N THR A 331 -3.78 -1.33 3.51
CA THR A 331 -3.79 -2.73 3.99
C THR A 331 -5.11 -3.15 4.62
N LEU A 332 -5.80 -2.22 5.29
CA LEU A 332 -6.99 -2.43 6.11
C LEU A 332 -8.24 -1.74 5.56
N ASN A 333 -8.12 -0.96 4.48
CA ASN A 333 -9.22 -0.16 3.94
C ASN A 333 -9.77 0.89 4.93
N CYS A 334 -8.92 1.38 5.83
CA CYS A 334 -9.23 2.42 6.81
C CYS A 334 -7.94 3.10 7.29
N HIS A 335 -7.97 4.39 7.56
CA HIS A 335 -6.85 5.13 8.16
C HIS A 335 -6.49 4.75 9.61
N ASP A 336 -7.44 4.23 10.39
CA ASP A 336 -7.26 3.89 11.81
C ASP A 336 -8.13 2.69 12.24
N ASP A 337 -8.32 2.51 13.54
CA ASP A 337 -9.14 1.42 14.08
C ASP A 337 -10.65 1.75 14.15
N SER A 338 -11.06 2.96 13.73
CA SER A 338 -12.43 3.47 13.94
C SER A 338 -13.40 3.15 12.80
N CYS A 339 -12.93 2.77 11.60
CA CYS A 339 -13.82 2.51 10.48
C CYS A 339 -14.59 1.20 10.62
N TRP A 340 -15.89 1.24 10.30
CA TRP A 340 -16.78 0.09 10.34
C TRP A 340 -16.55 -0.92 9.20
N ASN A 341 -15.98 -0.48 8.08
CA ASN A 341 -15.73 -1.26 6.86
C ASN A 341 -14.27 -1.71 6.72
N ARG A 342 -13.53 -1.70 7.83
CA ARG A 342 -12.14 -2.15 7.89
C ARG A 342 -12.05 -3.66 7.57
N TRP A 343 -11.02 -4.05 6.85
CA TRP A 343 -10.66 -5.46 6.70
C TRP A 343 -9.98 -5.99 7.96
N ASP A 344 -10.52 -7.10 8.48
CA ASP A 344 -9.97 -7.80 9.63
C ASP A 344 -8.80 -8.69 9.18
N LEU A 345 -7.58 -8.12 9.25
CA LEU A 345 -6.35 -8.82 8.91
C LEU A 345 -5.78 -9.55 10.11
N SER A 346 -5.29 -10.76 9.89
CA SER A 346 -4.51 -11.45 10.93
C SER A 346 -3.20 -10.70 11.24
N GLU A 347 -2.72 -10.80 12.49
CA GLU A 347 -1.52 -10.12 12.99
C GLU A 347 -0.28 -10.33 12.10
N LYS A 348 -0.18 -11.48 11.42
CA LYS A 348 0.94 -11.78 10.51
C LYS A 348 1.11 -10.76 9.38
N LYS A 349 0.02 -10.14 8.89
CA LYS A 349 0.09 -9.15 7.81
C LYS A 349 0.49 -7.75 8.32
N GLN A 350 0.43 -7.51 9.63
CA GLN A 350 0.90 -6.26 10.26
C GLN A 350 2.44 -6.18 10.33
N LEU A 351 3.16 -7.29 10.13
CA LEU A 351 4.62 -7.37 10.28
C LEU A 351 5.44 -6.47 9.32
N PHE A 352 4.80 -5.90 8.31
CA PHE A 352 5.48 -5.12 7.27
C PHE A 352 5.26 -3.61 7.39
N ILE A 353 4.64 -3.15 8.49
CA ILE A 353 4.40 -1.73 8.77
C ILE A 353 5.73 -0.97 8.86
N GLU A 354 6.65 -1.42 9.71
CA GLU A 354 7.94 -0.74 9.95
C GLU A 354 8.75 -0.58 8.67
N SER A 355 8.75 -1.61 7.81
CA SER A 355 9.43 -1.59 6.51
C SER A 355 8.87 -0.51 5.58
N ARG A 356 7.53 -0.35 5.50
CA ARG A 356 6.92 0.72 4.69
C ARG A 356 7.26 2.12 5.20
N VAL A 357 7.29 2.31 6.52
CA VAL A 357 7.69 3.58 7.14
C VAL A 357 9.16 3.92 6.80
N ASP A 358 10.04 2.93 6.89
CA ASP A 358 11.45 3.07 6.53
C ASP A 358 11.64 3.36 5.03
N HIS A 359 10.95 2.64 4.15
CA HIS A 359 10.95 2.91 2.70
C HIS A 359 10.49 4.32 2.38
N PHE A 360 9.38 4.77 2.98
CA PHE A 360 8.87 6.13 2.80
C PHE A 360 9.89 7.18 3.21
N THR A 361 10.48 7.02 4.39
CA THR A 361 11.52 7.91 4.92
C THR A 361 12.75 7.95 4.01
N LYS A 362 13.20 6.78 3.53
CA LYS A 362 14.33 6.66 2.60
C LYS A 362 14.06 7.37 1.27
N ILE A 363 12.87 7.21 0.69
CA ILE A 363 12.51 7.86 -0.57
C ILE A 363 12.50 9.39 -0.39
N LEU A 364 11.80 9.90 0.64
CA LEU A 364 11.74 11.34 0.89
C LEU A 364 13.13 11.96 1.07
N THR A 365 13.96 11.36 1.92
CA THR A 365 15.25 11.95 2.30
C THR A 365 16.34 11.77 1.25
N ARG A 366 16.33 10.68 0.48
CA ARG A 366 17.41 10.35 -0.46
C ARG A 366 17.07 10.58 -1.91
N VAL A 367 15.82 10.37 -2.32
CA VAL A 367 15.38 10.59 -3.71
C VAL A 367 14.98 12.05 -3.89
N PHE A 368 14.15 12.56 -2.98
CA PHE A 368 13.55 13.89 -3.14
C PHE A 368 14.27 15.00 -2.37
N ASP A 369 15.39 14.68 -1.72
CA ASP A 369 16.19 15.61 -0.91
C ASP A 369 15.31 16.44 0.04
N ALA A 370 14.20 15.85 0.51
CA ALA A 370 13.28 16.50 1.40
C ALA A 370 14.02 16.71 2.72
N SER A 371 14.56 17.91 2.87
CA SER A 371 15.13 18.35 4.13
C SER A 371 13.99 18.33 5.14
N MET A 372 13.98 17.35 6.04
CA MET A 372 13.17 17.38 7.28
C MET A 372 13.60 18.54 8.22
N THR A 373 14.23 19.58 7.68
CA THR A 373 14.63 20.81 8.36
C THR A 373 14.30 22.07 7.54
N TYR A 374 13.45 21.99 6.51
CA TYR A 374 13.03 23.21 5.80
C TYR A 374 12.17 24.07 6.72
N ARG A 375 12.80 25.03 7.41
CA ARG A 375 12.11 26.20 7.98
C ARG A 375 11.72 27.12 6.83
N PRO A 376 10.44 27.25 6.46
CA PRO A 376 10.01 28.45 5.78
C PRO A 376 10.23 29.56 6.80
N THR A 377 11.16 30.47 6.51
CA THR A 377 11.24 31.71 7.27
C THR A 377 9.88 32.38 7.12
N GLY A 378 9.10 32.40 8.20
CA GLY A 378 7.85 33.14 8.24
C GLY A 378 8.11 34.54 7.71
N SER A 379 7.40 34.91 6.66
CA SER A 379 7.41 36.29 6.21
C SER A 379 7.05 37.18 7.40
N PRO A 380 7.77 38.30 7.62
CA PRO A 380 7.54 39.12 8.80
C PRO A 380 6.11 39.62 8.77
N ILE A 381 5.34 39.24 9.80
CA ILE A 381 4.07 39.87 10.12
C ILE A 381 4.40 41.35 10.34
N ILE A 382 4.04 42.20 9.38
CA ILE A 382 4.02 43.64 9.58
C ILE A 382 2.97 43.86 10.67
N PRO A 383 3.34 44.34 11.87
CA PRO A 383 2.35 44.63 12.90
C PRO A 383 1.46 45.77 12.39
N THR A 384 0.17 45.49 12.25
CA THR A 384 -0.86 46.52 12.06
C THR A 384 -0.71 47.57 13.14
N THR A 385 -0.35 48.78 12.71
CA THR A 385 -0.29 49.99 13.52
C THR A 385 -1.69 50.33 14.04
N LEU A 386 -1.96 50.00 15.31
CA LEU A 386 -3.00 50.69 16.05
C LEU A 386 -2.38 51.97 16.63
N ALA A 387 -2.83 53.11 16.10
CA ALA A 387 -2.49 54.43 16.64
C ALA A 387 -3.09 54.56 18.05
N PRO A 388 -2.31 54.84 19.11
CA PRO A 388 -2.85 55.25 20.39
C PRO A 388 -2.94 56.78 20.43
N THR A 389 -4.15 57.29 20.41
CA THR A 389 -4.49 58.68 20.73
C THR A 389 -4.54 58.86 22.24
N VAL A 390 -3.47 59.28 22.92
CA VAL A 390 -3.58 59.99 24.22
C VAL A 390 -2.39 60.95 24.43
N ALA A 391 -2.71 62.18 24.82
CA ALA A 391 -1.84 63.32 25.11
C ALA A 391 -0.98 63.13 26.40
N PRO A 392 0.09 63.95 26.60
CA PRO A 392 1.11 63.68 27.61
C PRO A 392 0.68 64.15 29.01
N TYR A 393 0.95 63.31 30.01
CA TYR A 393 0.93 63.69 31.42
C TYR A 393 2.23 63.22 32.09
N LEU A 394 3.10 64.17 32.45
CA LEU A 394 4.15 64.00 33.45
C LEU A 394 3.55 64.40 34.80
N PRO A 395 3.82 63.67 35.91
CA PRO A 395 4.96 64.12 36.73
C PRO A 395 5.66 63.07 37.63
N THR A 396 6.90 63.46 37.97
CA THR A 396 7.66 63.32 39.23
C THR A 396 8.25 61.97 39.69
N LEU A 397 9.59 61.99 39.74
CA LEU A 397 10.53 61.06 40.37
C LEU A 397 10.67 61.33 41.88
N THR A 398 10.49 60.27 42.68
CA THR A 398 10.99 60.06 44.06
C THR A 398 11.01 58.54 44.26
N SER A 399 11.96 57.81 44.85
CA SER A 399 13.27 58.08 45.46
C SER A 399 13.85 56.70 45.85
N TYR A 400 15.12 56.45 45.50
CA TYR A 400 16.14 55.51 46.04
C TYR A 400 15.92 53.97 46.16
N PRO A 401 17.01 53.16 46.06
CA PRO A 401 16.98 51.72 45.82
C PRO A 401 17.05 50.89 47.12
N GLU A 402 16.33 49.76 47.16
CA GLU A 402 16.51 48.74 48.21
C GLU A 402 17.33 47.54 47.74
N VAL A 403 18.19 47.10 48.66
CA VAL A 403 19.21 46.05 48.60
C VAL A 403 18.57 44.65 48.67
N PRO A 404 19.12 43.63 47.98
CA PRO A 404 18.52 42.29 47.96
C PRO A 404 18.77 41.54 49.27
N THR A 405 17.71 41.01 49.88
CA THR A 405 17.81 40.09 51.03
C THR A 405 17.43 38.67 50.62
N TYR A 406 18.42 37.78 50.67
CA TYR A 406 18.28 36.33 50.56
C TYR A 406 17.68 35.74 51.84
N LYS A 407 16.64 34.89 51.73
CA LYS A 407 16.32 33.84 52.73
C LYS A 407 15.74 32.58 52.07
N PRO A 408 15.90 31.41 52.72
CA PRO A 408 16.33 30.18 52.04
C PRO A 408 15.21 29.18 51.75
N THR A 409 15.35 28.45 50.65
CA THR A 409 14.46 27.35 50.23
C THR A 409 14.75 26.07 51.00
N ARG A 410 13.69 25.45 51.53
CA ARG A 410 13.67 24.15 52.19
C ARG A 410 13.97 23.03 51.17
N ARG A 411 15.04 22.27 51.38
CA ARG A 411 15.36 21.05 50.61
C ARG A 411 14.31 19.98 50.82
N GLN A 412 13.68 19.50 49.75
CA GLN A 412 13.13 18.15 49.70
C GLN A 412 14.22 17.23 49.12
N ASN A 413 14.54 16.16 49.85
CA ASN A 413 15.42 15.10 49.37
C ASN A 413 14.66 14.27 48.32
N VAL A 414 15.05 14.38 47.06
CA VAL A 414 14.74 13.37 46.05
C VAL A 414 15.97 12.47 45.91
N THR A 415 15.84 11.22 46.31
CA THR A 415 16.86 10.20 46.09
C THR A 415 16.86 9.82 44.61
N ILE A 416 17.89 10.22 43.88
CA ILE A 416 18.16 9.77 42.52
C ILE A 416 18.94 8.45 42.63
N VAL A 417 18.33 7.34 42.22
CA VAL A 417 19.03 6.08 41.99
C VAL A 417 19.68 6.17 40.61
N TYR A 418 21.01 6.23 40.58
CA TYR A 418 21.79 6.11 39.35
C TYR A 418 21.94 4.63 39.01
N ALA A 419 21.39 4.20 37.87
CA ALA A 419 21.79 2.94 37.25
C ALA A 419 23.15 3.17 36.55
N LEU A 420 24.17 2.43 37.00
CA LEU A 420 25.50 2.42 36.38
C LEU A 420 25.48 1.54 35.10
N PRO A 421 26.33 1.83 34.10
CA PRO A 421 26.49 0.99 32.92
C PRO A 421 27.10 -0.39 33.29
N PRO A 422 26.78 -1.46 32.54
CA PRO A 422 27.25 -2.81 32.85
C PRO A 422 28.77 -2.97 32.63
N ASN A 423 29.37 -3.74 33.54
CA ASN A 423 30.80 -4.09 33.63
C ASN A 423 31.21 -5.11 32.54
N PRO A 424 32.39 -5.00 31.86
CA PRO A 424 32.79 -5.87 30.74
C PRO A 424 33.16 -7.33 31.09
N ALA A 425 32.80 -7.86 32.26
CA ALA A 425 33.23 -9.17 32.74
C ALA A 425 32.13 -10.26 32.74
N GLN A 426 30.99 -10.03 32.09
CA GLN A 426 29.91 -11.04 31.94
C GLN A 426 29.55 -11.37 30.48
N GLN A 427 30.37 -10.95 29.51
CA GLN A 427 30.23 -11.30 28.08
C GLN A 427 31.16 -12.45 27.65
N ARG A 428 31.23 -13.51 28.46
CA ARG A 428 31.83 -14.79 28.07
C ARG A 428 30.97 -15.90 28.65
N ASN A 429 29.85 -16.23 27.98
CA ASN A 429 29.12 -17.51 28.05
C ASN A 429 27.84 -17.54 27.17
N ALA A 430 27.84 -16.92 25.99
CA ALA A 430 26.71 -17.03 25.06
C ALA A 430 27.10 -17.06 23.58
N CYS A 431 28.37 -17.33 23.27
CA CYS A 431 28.84 -17.65 21.93
C CYS A 431 29.82 -18.81 22.08
N PHE A 432 29.39 -20.06 21.93
CA PHE A 432 30.16 -21.21 21.45
C PHE A 432 29.34 -22.49 21.66
N GLY A 433 28.79 -22.98 20.56
CA GLY A 433 27.84 -24.08 20.45
C GLY A 433 26.89 -23.60 19.37
N TRP A 434 27.14 -23.80 18.09
CA TRP A 434 27.37 -25.07 17.44
C TRP A 434 28.31 -24.88 16.24
N LEU A 435 29.55 -25.39 16.32
CA LEU A 435 30.44 -25.60 15.17
C LEU A 435 31.69 -26.35 15.65
N ALA A 436 31.60 -27.68 15.75
CA ALA A 436 32.73 -28.61 15.66
C ALA A 436 32.25 -30.06 15.89
N LEU A 437 31.79 -30.74 14.83
CA LEU A 437 31.84 -32.20 14.76
C LEU A 437 32.26 -32.59 13.34
N ILE A 438 33.50 -32.24 12.98
CA ILE A 438 34.21 -32.85 11.86
C ILE A 438 35.66 -33.12 12.30
N THR A 439 36.01 -34.40 12.18
CA THR A 439 37.35 -35.01 11.99
C THR A 439 38.29 -35.38 13.15
N ILE A 440 38.43 -36.71 13.28
CA ILE A 440 39.67 -37.52 13.32
C ILE A 440 40.26 -37.87 14.70
N ALA A 441 40.01 -39.12 15.09
CA ALA A 441 41.00 -39.98 15.75
C ALA A 441 41.09 -41.32 15.00
N ILE A 442 42.04 -41.38 14.08
CA ILE A 442 42.74 -42.57 13.52
C ILE A 442 43.60 -43.13 14.68
N SER A 443 43.78 -44.41 15.00
CA SER A 443 43.38 -45.72 14.45
C SER A 443 43.80 -46.86 15.41
N ILE A 444 43.35 -48.09 15.05
CA ILE A 444 43.99 -49.42 15.14
C ILE A 444 43.55 -50.41 16.25
N PHE A 445 43.14 -51.60 15.74
CA PHE A 445 43.06 -52.98 16.29
C PHE A 445 41.65 -53.43 16.73
N ALA A 446 41.11 -54.61 16.39
CA ALA A 446 41.39 -55.69 15.43
C ALA A 446 40.13 -56.60 15.42
N TRP A 447 39.98 -57.39 14.35
CA TRP A 447 38.98 -58.45 14.06
C TRP A 447 38.78 -59.51 15.18
N PRO A 448 37.81 -60.44 15.08
CA PRO A 448 36.87 -60.75 13.97
C PRO A 448 35.37 -60.59 14.28
#